data_AF-A0A928WWI0-F1
#
_entry.id   AF-A0A928WWI0-F1
#
_cell.length_a   1.000
_cell.length_b   1.000
_cell.length_c   1.000
_cell.angle_alpha   90.00
_cell.angle_beta   90.00
_cell.angle_gamma   90.00
#
_symmetry.space_group_name_H-M   'P 1'
#
loop_
_entity.id
_entity.type
_entity.pdbx_description
1 polymer ?
#
loop_
_entity_poly.entity_id
_entity_poly.type
_entity_poly.pdbx_seq_one_letter_code
_entity_poly.pdbx_strand_id
1 'polypeptide(L)'
;MTYLYHLVPKNLTGSVLYPLNTLKQKFPSQYAEHAKKYAGREILTRQLIPPLDCLWNDVLHFSPVHPTLIRAGLLTAGFELRPMQWFEADPIALAFNPNNTTIYLHPPKDRLDFTKMADDFQPFDYELLEDFSGLPAATLAYYRESKEENRFPLLFHRVPHVLYRGSLSIQSLRVIRA
;
A
#
# COMPACT_ATOMS: atom_id res chain seq x y z
N MET A 1 5.88 15.12 -12.28
CA MET A 1 5.72 13.68 -12.56
C MET A 1 5.51 13.02 -11.23
N THR A 2 4.31 12.48 -11.01
CA THR A 2 3.93 11.89 -9.72
C THR A 2 4.16 10.38 -9.81
N TYR A 3 5.06 9.87 -8.97
CA TYR A 3 5.38 8.44 -8.87
C TYR A 3 4.57 7.78 -7.75
N LEU A 4 4.37 6.48 -7.90
CA LEU A 4 3.79 5.61 -6.90
C LEU A 4 4.87 4.70 -6.31
N TYR A 5 4.73 4.36 -5.04
CA TYR A 5 5.77 3.64 -4.31
C TYR A 5 5.26 2.32 -3.77
N HIS A 6 6.02 1.25 -4.03
CA HIS A 6 5.76 -0.06 -3.46
C HIS A 6 6.97 -0.49 -2.62
N LEU A 7 6.73 -0.81 -1.35
CA LEU A 7 7.79 -1.33 -0.48
C LEU A 7 8.34 -2.64 -1.06
N VAL A 8 9.65 -2.75 -1.24
CA VAL A 8 10.27 -3.96 -1.78
C VAL A 8 10.03 -5.12 -0.79
N PRO A 9 9.39 -6.23 -1.22
CA PRO A 9 9.16 -7.38 -0.36
C PRO A 9 10.48 -7.93 0.20
N LYS A 10 10.46 -8.31 1.48
CA LYS A 10 11.59 -9.05 2.07
C LYS A 10 11.74 -10.37 1.32
N ASN A 11 12.97 -10.70 0.92
CA ASN A 11 13.29 -11.91 0.16
C ASN A 11 12.57 -12.00 -1.20
N LEU A 12 12.42 -10.87 -1.90
CA LEU A 12 11.88 -10.84 -3.26
C LEU A 12 12.63 -11.83 -4.16
N THR A 13 11.88 -12.73 -4.81
CA THR A 13 12.39 -13.65 -5.83
C THR A 13 11.70 -13.40 -7.16
N GLY A 14 12.44 -13.62 -8.25
CA GLY A 14 11.94 -13.36 -9.60
C GLY A 14 11.85 -11.87 -9.95
N SER A 15 11.08 -11.57 -10.99
CA SER A 15 11.02 -10.25 -11.62
C SER A 15 9.60 -9.68 -11.74
N VAL A 16 8.64 -10.22 -10.97
CA VAL A 16 7.23 -9.83 -11.05
C VAL A 16 6.64 -9.71 -9.65
N LEU A 17 5.98 -8.59 -9.37
CA LEU A 17 5.08 -8.43 -8.23
C LEU A 17 3.73 -9.05 -8.58
N TYR A 18 3.27 -9.95 -7.72
CA TYR A 18 2.00 -10.65 -7.86
C TYR A 18 1.04 -10.25 -6.73
N PRO A 19 -0.26 -10.05 -7.02
CA PRO A 19 -1.28 -10.03 -5.98
C PRO A 19 -1.26 -11.31 -5.15
N LEU A 20 -1.75 -11.22 -3.92
CA LEU A 20 -1.65 -12.32 -2.96
C LEU A 20 -2.45 -13.56 -3.42
N ASN A 21 -3.60 -13.41 -4.07
CA ASN A 21 -4.31 -14.56 -4.67
C ASN A 21 -3.54 -15.21 -5.81
N THR A 22 -2.82 -14.44 -6.63
CA THR A 22 -1.94 -14.98 -7.66
C THR A 22 -0.74 -15.71 -7.05
N LEU A 23 -0.15 -15.17 -5.99
CA LEU A 23 0.90 -15.86 -5.22
C LEU A 23 0.40 -17.19 -4.65
N LYS A 24 -0.84 -17.25 -4.15
CA LYS A 24 -1.42 -18.49 -3.61
C LYS A 24 -1.40 -19.64 -4.62
N GLN A 25 -1.64 -19.31 -5.90
CA GLN A 25 -1.68 -20.29 -6.98
C GLN A 25 -0.26 -20.64 -7.49
N LYS A 26 0.60 -19.63 -7.68
CA LYS A 26 1.92 -19.82 -8.32
C LYS A 26 3.02 -20.22 -7.33
N PHE A 27 3.01 -19.65 -6.13
CA PHE A 27 4.08 -19.78 -5.13
C PHE A 27 3.48 -19.90 -3.71
N PRO A 28 2.88 -21.05 -3.35
CA PRO A 28 2.13 -21.21 -2.10
C PRO A 28 2.95 -20.90 -0.82
N SER A 29 4.26 -21.16 -0.82
CA SER A 29 5.14 -20.83 0.30
C SER A 29 5.31 -19.32 0.48
N GLN A 30 5.45 -18.57 -0.62
CA GLN A 30 5.52 -17.10 -0.60
C GLN A 30 4.19 -16.50 -0.17
N TYR A 31 3.07 -17.06 -0.63
CA TYR A 31 1.74 -16.69 -0.14
C TYR A 31 1.63 -16.86 1.38
N ALA A 32 2.02 -18.03 1.91
CA ALA A 32 1.91 -18.31 3.34
C ALA A 32 2.70 -17.30 4.18
N GLU A 33 3.88 -16.89 3.72
CA GLU A 33 4.68 -15.85 4.38
C GLU A 33 4.01 -14.48 4.33
N HIS A 34 3.60 -14.03 3.14
CA HIS A 34 3.00 -12.70 2.96
C HIS A 34 1.60 -12.58 3.56
N ALA A 35 0.86 -13.68 3.70
CA ALA A 35 -0.46 -13.71 4.33
C ALA A 35 -0.39 -13.46 5.85
N LYS A 36 0.74 -13.73 6.53
CA LYS A 36 0.90 -13.52 7.98
C LYS A 36 0.58 -12.09 8.43
N LYS A 37 0.78 -11.08 7.56
CA LYS A 37 0.45 -9.68 7.89
C LYS A 37 -1.05 -9.42 8.10
N TYR A 38 -1.89 -10.33 7.63
CA TYR A 38 -3.34 -10.30 7.80
C TYR A 38 -3.83 -11.14 9.00
N ALA A 39 -2.94 -11.72 9.81
CA ALA A 39 -3.34 -12.41 11.03
C ALA A 39 -4.17 -11.48 11.95
N GLY A 40 -5.34 -11.96 12.37
CA GLY A 40 -6.33 -11.18 13.13
C GLY A 40 -7.13 -10.15 12.31
N ARG A 41 -6.93 -10.12 10.98
CA ARG A 41 -7.63 -9.26 10.02
C ARG A 41 -7.94 -10.03 8.72
N GLU A 42 -8.16 -11.34 8.82
CA GLU A 42 -8.33 -12.24 7.69
C GLU A 42 -9.54 -11.85 6.84
N ILE A 43 -10.58 -11.30 7.47
CA ILE A 43 -11.78 -10.78 6.81
C ILE A 43 -11.46 -9.71 5.76
N LEU A 44 -10.37 -8.95 5.93
CA LEU A 44 -9.94 -7.94 4.96
C LEU A 44 -9.61 -8.57 3.61
N THR A 45 -9.02 -9.78 3.59
CA THR A 45 -8.66 -10.48 2.35
C THR A 45 -9.87 -10.92 1.52
N ARG A 46 -11.08 -10.83 2.08
CA ARG A 46 -12.34 -11.18 1.41
C ARG A 46 -13.19 -9.94 1.08
N GLN A 47 -12.69 -8.74 1.38
CA GLN A 47 -13.41 -7.52 1.06
C GLN A 47 -13.35 -7.26 -0.44
N LEU A 48 -14.49 -6.85 -0.98
CA LEU A 48 -14.61 -6.40 -2.36
C LEU A 48 -14.00 -5.00 -2.49
N ILE A 49 -13.33 -4.75 -3.62
CA ILE A 49 -12.97 -3.43 -4.11
C ILE A 49 -13.97 -3.11 -5.23
N PRO A 50 -15.07 -2.39 -4.94
CA PRO A 50 -16.17 -2.25 -5.89
C PRO A 50 -15.76 -1.66 -7.24
N PRO A 51 -14.89 -0.61 -7.33
CA PRO A 51 -14.51 -0.06 -8.63
C PRO A 51 -13.76 -1.01 -9.55
N LEU A 52 -13.13 -2.05 -9.00
CA LEU A 52 -12.31 -3.01 -9.76
C LEU A 52 -12.94 -4.39 -9.87
N ASP A 53 -14.10 -4.61 -9.24
CA ASP A 53 -14.79 -5.90 -9.16
C ASP A 53 -13.83 -7.07 -8.84
N CYS A 54 -13.06 -6.89 -7.76
CA CYS A 54 -12.08 -7.87 -7.29
C CYS A 54 -11.93 -7.83 -5.77
N LEU A 55 -11.25 -8.82 -5.19
CA LEU A 55 -10.98 -8.83 -3.76
C LEU A 55 -9.77 -7.97 -3.39
N TRP A 56 -9.69 -7.60 -2.11
CA TRP A 56 -8.55 -6.87 -1.55
C TRP A 56 -7.20 -7.55 -1.79
N ASN A 57 -7.17 -8.89 -1.88
CA ASN A 57 -5.97 -9.67 -2.13
C ASN A 57 -5.70 -9.95 -3.64
N ASP A 58 -6.50 -9.38 -4.54
CA ASP A 58 -6.31 -9.38 -6.00
C ASP A 58 -5.58 -8.14 -6.53
N VAL A 59 -5.20 -7.21 -5.65
CA VAL A 59 -4.49 -5.97 -6.01
C VAL A 59 -3.08 -5.89 -5.44
N LEU A 60 -2.24 -5.13 -6.14
CA LEU A 60 -1.00 -4.57 -5.60
C LEU A 60 -1.29 -3.22 -4.95
N HIS A 61 -0.64 -2.96 -3.81
CA HIS A 61 -0.82 -1.74 -3.04
C HIS A 61 0.36 -0.80 -3.27
N PHE A 62 0.08 0.40 -3.77
CA PHE A 62 1.06 1.46 -3.89
C PHE A 62 0.70 2.62 -2.97
N SER A 63 1.72 3.29 -2.44
CA SER A 63 1.56 4.55 -1.75
C SER A 63 1.78 5.71 -2.73
N PRO A 64 0.90 6.72 -2.78
CA PRO A 64 1.21 7.98 -3.45
C PRO A 64 2.20 8.84 -2.65
N VAL A 65 2.41 8.53 -1.36
CA VAL A 65 3.31 9.28 -0.48
C VAL A 65 4.76 8.85 -0.67
N HIS A 66 5.64 9.82 -0.89
CA HIS A 66 7.06 9.55 -1.07
C HIS A 66 7.67 8.88 0.19
N PRO A 67 8.48 7.81 0.06
CA PRO A 67 9.02 7.06 1.19
C PRO A 67 9.82 7.87 2.22
N THR A 68 10.47 8.95 1.78
CA THR A 68 11.19 9.88 2.67
C THR A 68 10.25 10.59 3.64
N LEU A 69 9.00 10.89 3.25
CA LEU A 69 8.02 11.51 4.14
C LEU A 69 7.56 10.53 5.21
N ILE A 70 7.28 9.28 4.83
CA ILE A 70 6.94 8.19 5.77
C ILE A 70 8.08 8.01 6.79
N ARG A 71 9.32 7.94 6.31
CA ARG A 71 10.50 7.82 7.17
C ARG A 71 10.66 9.03 8.09
N ALA A 72 10.54 10.24 7.57
CA ALA A 72 10.65 11.46 8.36
C ALA A 72 9.58 11.52 9.47
N GLY A 73 8.35 11.11 9.16
CA GLY A 73 7.26 11.03 10.13
C GLY A 73 7.57 10.05 11.28
N LEU A 74 8.09 8.87 10.95
CA LEU A 74 8.47 7.87 11.95
C LEU A 74 9.67 8.30 12.81
N LEU A 75 10.70 8.89 12.19
CA LEU A 75 11.85 9.42 12.92
C LEU A 75 11.44 10.55 13.88
N THR A 76 10.56 11.44 13.42
CA THR A 76 10.01 12.54 14.23
C THR A 76 9.19 12.01 15.41
N ALA A 77 8.50 10.88 15.24
CA ALA A 77 7.80 10.19 16.33
C ALA A 77 8.74 9.39 17.25
N GLY A 78 10.06 9.41 17.02
CA GLY A 78 11.05 8.75 17.89
C GLY A 78 11.27 7.26 17.60
N PHE A 79 10.92 6.76 16.41
CA PHE A 79 11.29 5.41 15.98
C PHE A 79 12.69 5.37 15.39
N GLU A 80 13.42 4.30 15.67
CA GLU A 80 14.66 3.98 14.96
C GLU A 80 14.34 3.11 13.76
N LEU A 81 14.87 3.48 12.59
CA LEU A 81 14.56 2.80 11.34
C LEU A 81 15.84 2.43 10.60
N ARG A 82 15.86 1.19 10.11
CA ARG A 82 16.79 0.80 9.05
C ARG A 82 16.24 1.30 7.70
N PRO A 83 17.12 1.70 6.76
CA PRO A 83 16.69 2.07 5.42
C PRO A 83 15.87 0.95 4.77
N MET A 84 14.77 1.34 4.14
CA MET A 84 13.91 0.46 3.36
C MET A 84 14.10 0.74 1.87
N GLN A 85 13.92 -0.30 1.06
CA GLN A 85 13.96 -0.19 -0.39
C GLN A 85 12.54 -0.11 -0.94
N TRP A 86 12.36 0.72 -1.97
CA TRP A 86 11.06 0.97 -2.58
C TRP A 86 11.20 0.92 -4.09
N PHE A 87 10.21 0.34 -4.76
CA PHE A 87 10.02 0.52 -6.19
C PHE A 87 9.35 1.86 -6.44
N GLU A 88 9.91 2.63 -7.34
CA GLU A 88 9.34 3.85 -7.91
C GLU A 88 8.64 3.47 -9.23
N ALA A 89 7.32 3.63 -9.27
CA ALA A 89 6.45 3.22 -10.35
C ALA A 89 5.82 4.45 -11.01
N ASP A 90 6.08 4.63 -12.30
CA ASP A 90 5.40 5.65 -13.11
C ASP A 90 4.05 5.08 -13.59
N PRO A 91 2.90 5.58 -13.08
CA PRO A 91 1.60 5.03 -13.44
C PRO A 91 1.28 5.20 -14.94
N ILE A 92 1.81 6.24 -15.61
CA ILE A 92 1.59 6.45 -17.05
C ILE A 92 2.35 5.38 -17.84
N ALA A 93 3.64 5.19 -17.54
CA ALA A 93 4.46 4.19 -18.22
C ALA A 93 3.95 2.75 -17.99
N LEU A 94 3.26 2.51 -16.87
CA LEU A 94 2.66 1.23 -16.51
C LEU A 94 1.21 1.07 -16.94
N ALA A 95 0.65 2.03 -17.68
CA ALA A 95 -0.73 2.03 -18.20
C ALA A 95 -1.79 1.86 -17.09
N PHE A 96 -1.58 2.50 -15.94
CA PHE A 96 -2.59 2.57 -14.88
C PHE A 96 -3.74 3.46 -15.38
N ASN A 97 -4.96 2.96 -15.22
CA ASN A 97 -6.17 3.63 -15.69
C ASN A 97 -7.37 3.19 -14.82
N PRO A 98 -8.53 3.87 -14.92
CA PRO A 98 -9.70 3.55 -14.09
C PRO A 98 -10.19 2.10 -14.16
N ASN A 99 -9.90 1.35 -15.23
CA ASN A 99 -10.35 -0.04 -15.38
C ASN A 99 -9.50 -1.05 -14.60
N ASN A 100 -8.27 -0.69 -14.24
CA ASN A 100 -7.34 -1.57 -13.52
C ASN A 100 -6.80 -0.96 -12.23
N THR A 101 -7.16 0.29 -11.93
CA THR A 101 -6.63 1.04 -10.79
C THR A 101 -7.73 1.84 -10.10
N THR A 102 -7.70 1.90 -8.77
CA THR A 102 -8.55 2.77 -7.95
C THR A 102 -7.73 3.38 -6.83
N ILE A 103 -8.24 4.46 -6.22
CA ILE A 103 -7.64 5.05 -5.03
C ILE A 103 -8.51 4.69 -3.83
N TYR A 104 -7.88 4.14 -2.80
CA TYR A 104 -8.47 3.90 -1.48
C TYR A 104 -8.03 5.02 -0.54
N LEU A 105 -8.98 5.81 -0.04
CA LEU A 105 -8.73 7.02 0.75
C LEU A 105 -8.24 6.71 2.17
N HIS A 106 -8.57 5.53 2.70
CA HIS A 106 -8.21 5.07 4.05
C HIS A 106 -8.48 6.12 5.15
N PRO A 107 -9.71 6.65 5.26
CA PRO A 107 -10.02 7.66 6.26
C PRO A 107 -9.82 7.12 7.68
N PRO A 108 -9.63 8.02 8.68
CA PRO A 108 -9.56 7.63 10.08
C PRO A 108 -10.92 7.08 10.56
N LYS A 109 -11.10 5.76 10.44
CA LYS A 109 -12.26 4.99 10.94
C LYS A 109 -11.80 3.91 11.91
N ASP A 110 -12.74 3.34 12.66
CA ASP A 110 -12.49 2.19 13.52
C ASP A 110 -11.95 1.01 12.71
N ARG A 111 -10.88 0.38 13.22
CA ARG A 111 -10.01 -0.58 12.49
C ARG A 111 -10.70 -1.84 11.99
N LEU A 112 -11.97 -2.06 12.34
CA LEU A 112 -12.71 -3.30 12.10
C LEU A 112 -14.08 -3.08 11.46
N ASP A 113 -14.47 -1.83 11.16
CA ASP A 113 -15.72 -1.57 10.44
C ASP A 113 -15.47 -1.51 8.93
N PHE A 114 -15.61 -2.67 8.28
CA PHE A 114 -15.50 -2.81 6.83
C PHE A 114 -16.84 -2.58 6.11
N THR A 115 -17.93 -2.31 6.83
CA THR A 115 -19.27 -2.19 6.23
C THR A 115 -19.42 -0.95 5.34
N LYS A 116 -18.62 0.09 5.61
CA LYS A 116 -18.60 1.37 4.87
C LYS A 116 -17.37 1.53 3.99
N MET A 117 -16.68 0.44 3.68
CA MET A 117 -15.45 0.47 2.90
C MET A 117 -15.71 0.88 1.45
N ALA A 118 -16.91 0.61 0.91
CA ALA A 118 -17.30 1.00 -0.45
C ALA A 118 -17.22 2.52 -0.70
N ASP A 119 -17.51 3.33 0.32
CA ASP A 119 -17.48 4.80 0.23
C ASP A 119 -16.05 5.37 0.26
N ASP A 120 -15.06 4.54 0.58
CA ASP A 120 -13.67 4.95 0.74
C ASP A 120 -12.85 4.80 -0.55
N PHE A 121 -13.52 4.54 -1.67
CA PHE A 121 -12.90 4.41 -2.97
C PHE A 121 -13.29 5.55 -3.90
N GLN A 122 -12.35 5.96 -4.74
CA GLN A 122 -12.59 6.84 -5.87
C GLN A 122 -11.95 6.25 -7.14
N PRO A 123 -12.51 6.55 -8.32
CA PRO A 123 -11.87 6.23 -9.60
C PRO A 123 -10.42 6.74 -9.63
N PHE A 124 -9.54 5.97 -10.27
CA PHE A 124 -8.17 6.44 -10.46
C PHE A 124 -8.14 7.61 -11.44
N ASP A 125 -7.54 8.71 -11.00
CA ASP A 125 -7.23 9.86 -11.84
C ASP A 125 -5.77 10.24 -11.58
N TYR A 126 -4.98 10.32 -12.65
CA TYR A 126 -3.58 10.70 -12.57
C TYR A 126 -3.41 12.14 -12.06
N GLU A 127 -4.32 13.04 -12.46
CA GLU A 127 -4.23 14.46 -12.13
C GLU A 127 -4.43 14.70 -10.62
N LEU A 128 -5.18 13.81 -9.95
CA LEU A 128 -5.45 13.88 -8.52
C LEU A 128 -4.36 13.23 -7.66
N LEU A 129 -3.36 12.54 -8.24
CA LEU A 129 -2.36 11.83 -7.44
C LEU A 129 -1.53 12.76 -6.55
N GLU A 130 -1.28 13.98 -7.02
CA GLU A 130 -0.50 14.96 -6.25
C GLU A 130 -1.18 15.33 -4.93
N ASP A 131 -2.52 15.38 -4.92
CA ASP A 131 -3.32 15.69 -3.72
C ASP A 131 -3.16 14.64 -2.62
N PHE A 132 -2.76 13.42 -2.99
CA PHE A 132 -2.53 12.30 -2.06
C PHE A 132 -1.04 12.08 -1.75
N SER A 133 -0.14 12.89 -2.27
CA SER A 133 1.31 12.71 -2.11
C SER A 133 1.85 13.12 -0.74
N GLY A 134 1.08 13.94 0.00
CA GLY A 134 1.40 14.37 1.36
C GLY A 134 1.13 13.29 2.41
N LEU A 135 1.99 13.19 3.43
CA LEU A 135 1.74 12.32 4.58
C LEU A 135 0.63 12.93 5.47
N PRO A 136 -0.50 12.24 5.70
CA PRO A 136 -1.62 12.83 6.44
C PRO A 136 -1.28 13.15 7.91
N ALA A 137 -1.82 14.26 8.42
CA ALA A 137 -1.64 14.65 9.83
C ALA A 137 -2.15 13.56 10.81
N ALA A 138 -3.24 12.86 10.43
CA ALA A 138 -3.79 11.76 11.21
C ALA A 138 -2.86 10.54 11.27
N THR A 139 -1.99 10.34 10.26
CA THR A 139 -0.94 9.32 10.26
C THR A 139 0.21 9.73 11.19
N LEU A 140 0.61 11.00 11.18
CA LEU A 140 1.62 11.53 12.09
C LEU A 140 1.19 11.41 13.56
N ALA A 141 -0.08 11.73 13.87
CA ALA A 141 -0.65 11.53 15.19
C ALA A 141 -0.59 10.05 15.60
N TYR A 142 -1.01 9.14 14.71
CA TYR A 142 -0.97 7.70 14.96
C TYR A 142 0.45 7.16 15.22
N TYR A 143 1.47 7.69 14.56
CA TYR A 143 2.86 7.31 14.85
C TYR A 143 3.27 7.72 16.27
N ARG A 144 2.93 8.94 16.71
CA ARG A 144 3.22 9.41 18.07
C ARG A 144 2.52 8.55 19.12
N GLU A 145 1.21 8.32 18.95
CA GLU A 145 0.42 7.43 19.81
C GLU A 145 1.03 6.03 19.88
N SER A 146 1.42 5.46 18.74
CA SER A 146 2.04 4.13 18.71
C SER A 146 3.38 4.10 19.46
N LYS A 147 4.16 5.20 19.43
CA LYS A 147 5.42 5.29 20.18
C LYS A 147 5.14 5.33 21.69
N GLU A 148 4.18 6.13 22.12
CA GLU A 148 3.75 6.23 23.53
C GLU A 148 3.28 4.86 24.07
N GLU A 149 2.61 4.07 23.22
CA GLU A 149 2.19 2.70 23.51
C GLU A 149 3.32 1.65 23.42
N ASN A 150 4.57 2.05 23.13
CA ASN A 150 5.70 1.15 22.88
C ASN A 150 5.43 0.08 21.80
N ARG A 151 4.63 0.44 20.78
CA ARG A 151 4.23 -0.46 19.69
C ARG A 151 4.76 0.06 18.36
N PHE A 152 5.33 -0.81 17.54
CA PHE A 152 5.71 -0.42 16.19
C PHE A 152 4.45 -0.13 15.34
N PRO A 153 4.37 1.03 14.65
CA PRO A 153 3.18 1.43 13.93
C PRO A 153 3.02 0.65 12.61
N LEU A 154 1.78 0.55 12.15
CA LEU A 154 1.53 0.21 10.75
C LEU A 154 1.94 1.39 9.86
N LEU A 155 2.90 1.16 8.96
CA LEU A 155 3.49 2.22 8.14
C LEU A 155 2.45 3.03 7.37
N PHE A 156 1.44 2.37 6.81
CA PHE A 156 0.47 3.02 5.92
C PHE A 156 -0.90 3.25 6.57
N HIS A 157 -0.99 3.24 7.90
CA HIS A 157 -2.27 3.52 8.55
C HIS A 157 -2.71 4.96 8.28
N ARG A 158 -3.95 5.14 7.80
CA ARG A 158 -4.54 6.42 7.39
C ARG A 158 -3.83 7.12 6.23
N VAL A 159 -2.99 6.39 5.49
CA VAL A 159 -2.38 6.86 4.24
C VAL A 159 -3.27 6.40 3.09
N PRO A 160 -3.62 7.26 2.13
CA PRO A 160 -4.27 6.84 0.88
C PRO A 160 -3.43 5.81 0.13
N HIS A 161 -4.06 4.92 -0.61
CA HIS A 161 -3.38 3.92 -1.42
C HIS A 161 -3.90 3.92 -2.85
N VAL A 162 -3.01 3.72 -3.80
CA VAL A 162 -3.37 3.35 -5.17
C VAL A 162 -3.37 1.83 -5.26
N LEU A 163 -4.52 1.27 -5.59
CA LEU A 163 -4.73 -0.17 -5.70
C LEU A 163 -4.78 -0.55 -7.18
N TYR A 164 -3.87 -1.43 -7.61
CA TYR A 164 -3.76 -1.89 -8.98
C TYR A 164 -4.13 -3.36 -9.10
N ARG A 165 -5.14 -3.69 -9.89
CA ARG A 165 -5.56 -5.07 -10.19
C ARG A 165 -4.69 -5.62 -11.31
N GLY A 166 -3.64 -6.34 -10.95
CA GLY A 166 -2.76 -7.00 -11.90
C GLY A 166 -1.41 -7.40 -11.31
N SER A 167 -0.59 -8.04 -12.12
CA SER A 167 0.81 -8.33 -11.79
C SER A 167 1.72 -7.35 -12.52
N LEU A 168 2.85 -6.98 -11.91
CA LEU A 168 3.72 -5.94 -12.43
C LEU A 168 5.16 -6.45 -12.59
N SER A 169 5.75 -6.30 -13.79
CA SER A 169 7.18 -6.53 -13.95
C SER A 169 7.98 -5.45 -13.21
N ILE A 170 8.99 -5.87 -12.45
CA ILE A 170 9.86 -4.93 -11.71
C ILE A 170 11.13 -4.54 -12.47
N GLN A 171 11.36 -5.12 -13.65
CA GLN A 171 12.64 -4.98 -14.36
C GLN A 171 12.93 -3.54 -14.80
N SER A 172 11.87 -2.78 -15.10
CA SER A 172 11.96 -1.37 -15.48
C SER A 172 11.78 -0.41 -14.29
N LEU A 173 11.49 -0.92 -13.09
CA LEU A 173 11.24 -0.07 -11.93
C LEU A 173 12.54 0.33 -11.26
N ARG A 174 12.67 1.64 -11.01
CA ARG A 174 13.79 2.15 -10.22
C ARG A 174 13.61 1.76 -8.76
N VAL A 175 14.72 1.42 -8.11
CA VAL A 175 14.76 1.17 -6.66
C VAL A 175 15.36 2.38 -5.96
N ILE A 176 14.61 2.95 -5.01
CA ILE A 176 15.06 4.04 -4.15
C ILE A 176 15.24 3.54 -2.70
N ARG A 177 16.03 4.27 -1.91
CA ARG A 177 16.26 3.99 -0.49
C ARG A 177 15.76 5.16 0.34
N ALA A 178 14.94 4.85 1.34
CA ALA A 178 14.53 5.78 2.39
C ALA A 178 14.79 5.12 3.73
#